data_AF-A0A2T6FCX9-F1
#
_entry.id   AF-A0A2T6FCX9-F1
#
_cell.length_a   1.000
_cell.length_b   1.000
_cell.length_c   1.000
_cell.angle_alpha   90.00
_cell.angle_beta   90.00
_cell.angle_gamma   90.00
#
_symmetry.space_group_name_H-M   'P 1'
#
loop_
_entity.id
_entity.type
_entity.pdbx_description
1 polymer ?
#
loop_
_entity_poly.entity_id
_entity_poly.type
_entity_poly.pdbx_seq_one_letter_code
_entity_poly.pdbx_strand_id
1 'polypeptide(L)'
;MPTYSQHENGLQAWIRRYPWLFLSLLIHGIIIFIIANHTSEALKIQQHKQYEQQKERVGASMQKARQVEMAQRAENIDKIKSLMEKSVQSAISKPDAEKSPNKKEASKKSPEELLADAQKTVVELKKLADAARVEELSRVLNIPKEEALERVNKENLKKEIQQQSAREQQKNKSNSSPEEPAKSIQKLEQEAHAILNQRQNQLDKMNVGGGQMDGGGRNRNSLQADSGAGQALEAINVFLSKSSYEMPKSSFVTIDFIPTAKGTAHKKAGRVIGAGGEYAERIYLNSWYLIGPFVGLPGEDLYKNPSYPPEQLIDLDAEYFGKDGKVLTWQYFNSKRYPLIPPGPAEDAVYYGYTEIKIDKATDLWLWVGADDDIKIWLNDNLVWVGGYSKQWFFDEIYAHRQHYISQWNLSEDKIRIHLNTGRNKILFKLSNGPNAAAIHGYFASLVLTK
;
A
#
# COMPACT_ATOMS: atom_id res chain seq x y z
N MET A 1 25.61 85.52 21.36
CA MET A 1 24.84 84.25 21.47
C MET A 1 23.49 84.46 20.81
N PRO A 2 23.21 83.89 19.63
CA PRO A 2 21.86 83.92 19.06
C PRO A 2 21.03 82.78 19.64
N THR A 3 19.80 83.13 20.00
CA THR A 3 18.76 82.32 20.63
C THR A 3 18.22 81.25 19.68
N TYR A 4 18.21 80.00 20.14
CA TYR A 4 17.55 78.87 19.48
C TYR A 4 16.05 79.17 19.35
N SER A 5 15.57 79.50 18.15
CA SER A 5 14.14 79.60 17.87
C SER A 5 13.56 78.19 17.89
N GLN A 6 12.66 77.91 18.83
CA GLN A 6 11.92 76.66 18.87
C GLN A 6 11.08 76.54 17.59
N HIS A 7 11.47 75.63 16.69
CA HIS A 7 10.58 75.15 15.64
C HIS A 7 9.41 74.43 16.34
N GLU A 8 8.24 75.08 16.42
CA GLU A 8 7.02 74.37 16.78
C GLU A 8 6.84 73.23 15.78
N ASN A 9 6.82 71.99 16.30
CA ASN A 9 6.64 70.80 15.51
C ASN A 9 5.38 70.96 14.65
N GLY A 10 5.49 70.80 13.33
CA GLY A 10 4.38 71.05 12.39
C GLY A 10 3.10 70.28 12.74
N LEU A 11 3.22 69.13 13.42
CA LEU A 11 2.10 68.38 13.96
C LEU A 11 1.35 69.13 15.08
N GLN A 12 2.06 69.76 16.01
CA GLN A 12 1.44 70.53 17.11
C GLN A 12 0.69 71.76 16.58
N ALA A 13 1.28 72.46 15.59
CA ALA A 13 0.63 73.58 14.92
C ALA A 13 -0.64 73.13 14.16
N TRP A 14 -0.60 71.96 13.51
CA TRP A 14 -1.75 71.41 12.80
C TRP A 14 -2.88 70.95 13.74
N ILE A 15 -2.54 70.27 14.85
CA ILE A 15 -3.51 69.85 15.87
C ILE A 15 -4.23 71.06 16.47
N ARG A 16 -3.50 72.16 16.76
CA ARG A 16 -4.11 73.40 17.26
C ARG A 16 -5.05 74.05 16.24
N ARG A 17 -4.72 73.98 14.94
CA ARG A 17 -5.52 74.58 13.86
C ARG A 17 -6.79 73.78 13.56
N TYR A 18 -6.77 72.46 13.73
CA TYR A 18 -7.89 71.57 13.41
C TYR A 18 -8.16 70.53 14.52
N PRO A 19 -8.51 70.95 15.74
CA PRO A 19 -8.62 70.06 16.89
C PRO A 19 -9.71 68.99 16.73
N TRP A 20 -10.83 69.34 16.11
CA TRP A 20 -11.95 68.42 15.86
C TRP A 20 -11.65 67.36 14.79
N LEU A 21 -10.87 67.72 13.76
CA LEU A 21 -10.45 66.77 12.74
C LEU A 21 -9.46 65.76 13.32
N PHE A 22 -8.50 66.22 14.12
CA PHE A 22 -7.56 65.34 14.82
C PHE A 22 -8.29 64.39 15.78
N LEU A 23 -9.23 64.91 16.59
CA LEU A 23 -10.02 64.08 17.50
C LEU A 23 -10.86 63.04 16.75
N SER A 24 -11.48 63.44 15.63
CA SER A 24 -12.23 62.52 14.77
C SER A 24 -11.33 61.41 14.23
N LEU A 25 -10.16 61.73 13.69
CA LEU A 25 -9.21 60.74 13.19
C LEU A 25 -8.72 59.78 14.29
N LEU A 26 -8.48 60.30 15.50
CA LEU A 26 -8.07 59.50 16.66
C LEU A 26 -9.18 58.53 17.08
N ILE A 27 -10.43 59.00 17.18
CA ILE A 27 -11.59 58.15 17.50
C ILE A 27 -11.78 57.06 16.44
N HIS A 28 -11.72 57.41 15.14
CA HIS A 28 -11.84 56.42 14.07
C HIS A 28 -10.67 55.42 14.09
N GLY A 29 -9.45 55.88 14.37
CA GLY A 29 -8.29 55.00 14.55
C GLY A 29 -8.47 54.00 15.68
N ILE A 30 -9.01 54.43 16.82
CA ILE A 30 -9.34 53.55 17.95
C ILE A 30 -10.43 52.54 17.56
N ILE A 31 -11.50 52.98 16.88
CA ILE A 31 -12.58 52.11 16.45
C ILE A 31 -12.06 51.06 15.46
N ILE A 32 -11.27 51.46 14.46
CA ILE A 32 -10.65 50.53 13.50
C ILE A 32 -9.74 49.53 14.23
N PHE A 33 -8.93 50.00 15.19
CA PHE A 33 -8.07 49.12 15.99
C PHE A 33 -8.88 48.10 16.78
N ILE A 34 -9.95 48.51 17.47
CA ILE A 34 -10.83 47.61 18.22
C ILE A 34 -11.49 46.59 17.29
N ILE A 35 -12.02 47.02 16.15
CA ILE A 35 -12.63 46.13 15.15
C ILE A 35 -11.58 45.15 14.61
N ALA A 36 -10.40 45.63 14.20
CA ALA A 36 -9.33 44.78 13.67
C ALA A 36 -8.88 43.74 14.70
N ASN A 37 -8.69 44.12 15.96
CA ASN A 37 -8.29 43.18 17.01
C ASN A 37 -9.39 42.15 17.29
N HIS A 38 -10.64 42.59 17.44
CA HIS A 38 -11.75 41.67 17.75
C HIS A 38 -12.08 40.73 16.59
N THR A 39 -12.07 41.23 15.35
CA THR A 39 -12.22 40.40 14.15
C THR A 39 -11.05 39.43 13.99
N SER A 40 -9.82 39.83 14.31
CA SER A 40 -8.66 38.93 14.25
C SER A 40 -8.75 37.79 15.26
N GLU A 41 -9.21 38.06 16.49
CA GLU A 41 -9.42 37.02 17.51
C GLU A 41 -10.58 36.10 17.13
N ALA A 42 -11.69 36.65 16.63
CA ALA A 42 -12.81 35.85 16.13
C ALA A 42 -12.39 34.93 14.97
N LEU A 43 -11.56 35.43 14.04
CA LEU A 43 -11.01 34.63 12.95
C LEU A 43 -10.08 33.52 13.46
N LYS A 44 -9.21 33.80 14.42
CA LYS A 44 -8.33 32.78 15.04
C LYS A 44 -9.15 31.69 15.73
N ILE A 45 -10.17 32.06 16.50
CA ILE A 45 -11.07 31.10 17.18
C ILE A 45 -11.81 30.24 16.15
N GLN A 46 -12.31 30.85 15.07
CA GLN A 46 -12.99 30.12 14.00
C GLN A 46 -12.04 29.16 13.28
N GLN A 47 -10.82 29.59 12.95
CA GLN A 47 -9.79 28.75 12.34
C GLN A 47 -9.41 27.59 13.26
N HIS A 48 -9.22 27.83 14.56
CA HIS A 48 -8.91 26.78 15.52
C HIS A 48 -10.06 25.77 15.63
N LYS A 49 -11.31 26.22 15.69
CA LYS A 49 -12.49 25.35 15.69
C LYS A 49 -12.57 24.50 14.42
N GLN A 50 -12.31 25.09 13.25
CA GLN A 50 -12.28 24.35 11.98
C GLN A 50 -11.16 23.30 11.96
N TYR A 51 -9.99 23.65 12.48
CA TYR A 51 -8.85 22.74 12.58
C TYR A 51 -9.14 21.55 13.50
N GLU A 52 -9.73 21.77 14.69
CA GLU A 52 -10.11 20.67 15.59
C GLU A 52 -11.17 19.76 14.96
N GLN A 53 -12.15 20.32 14.25
CA GLN A 53 -13.13 19.53 13.50
C GLN A 53 -12.48 18.70 12.37
N GLN A 54 -11.52 19.27 11.64
CA GLN A 54 -10.75 18.54 10.63
C GLN A 54 -9.96 17.41 11.27
N LYS A 55 -9.28 17.67 12.39
CA LYS A 55 -8.51 16.68 13.13
C LYS A 55 -9.37 15.52 13.61
N GLU A 56 -10.60 15.78 14.05
CA GLU A 56 -11.56 14.74 14.42
C GLU A 56 -11.97 13.88 13.22
N ARG A 57 -12.34 14.49 12.07
CA ARG A 57 -12.71 13.76 10.84
C ARG A 57 -11.54 12.93 10.28
N VAL A 58 -10.33 13.49 10.30
CA VAL A 58 -9.11 12.76 9.94
C VAL A 58 -8.87 11.61 10.93
N GLY A 59 -9.03 11.84 12.22
CA GLY A 59 -8.91 10.81 13.26
C GLY A 59 -9.86 9.63 13.03
N ALA A 60 -11.13 9.91 12.72
CA ALA A 60 -12.13 8.90 12.41
C ALA A 60 -11.78 8.11 11.14
N SER A 61 -11.34 8.80 10.07
CA SER A 61 -10.90 8.17 8.82
C SER A 61 -9.70 7.24 9.05
N MET A 62 -8.72 7.69 9.84
CA MET A 62 -7.55 6.89 10.22
C MET A 62 -7.90 5.68 11.09
N GLN A 63 -8.88 5.82 12.00
CA GLN A 63 -9.35 4.69 12.81
C GLN A 63 -10.05 3.63 11.95
N LYS A 64 -10.91 4.06 11.02
CA LYS A 64 -11.59 3.17 10.08
C LYS A 64 -10.61 2.40 9.21
N ALA A 65 -9.60 3.07 8.64
CA ALA A 65 -8.56 2.42 7.85
C ALA A 65 -7.75 1.41 8.68
N ARG A 66 -7.36 1.76 9.91
CA ARG A 66 -6.66 0.84 10.84
C ARG A 66 -7.51 -0.38 11.19
N GLN A 67 -8.81 -0.21 11.42
CA GLN A 67 -9.71 -1.34 11.72
C GLN A 67 -9.82 -2.29 10.53
N VAL A 68 -9.93 -1.76 9.31
CA VAL A 68 -9.94 -2.58 8.08
C VAL A 68 -8.61 -3.32 7.89
N GLU A 69 -7.48 -2.65 8.14
CA GLU A 69 -6.16 -3.28 8.11
C GLU A 69 -6.07 -4.46 9.09
N MET A 70 -6.48 -4.24 10.35
CA MET A 70 -6.49 -5.27 11.38
C MET A 70 -7.37 -6.46 10.97
N ALA A 71 -8.55 -6.20 10.42
CA ALA A 71 -9.44 -7.25 9.94
C ALA A 71 -8.81 -8.06 8.80
N GLN A 72 -8.14 -7.40 7.85
CA GLN A 72 -7.43 -8.06 6.76
C GLN A 72 -6.26 -8.92 7.25
N ARG A 73 -5.49 -8.42 8.22
CA ARG A 73 -4.40 -9.20 8.84
C ARG A 73 -4.92 -10.42 9.60
N ALA A 74 -6.02 -10.28 10.34
CA ALA A 74 -6.69 -11.41 10.99
C ALA A 74 -7.18 -12.46 9.96
N GLU A 75 -7.80 -12.01 8.86
CA GLU A 75 -8.20 -12.89 7.75
C GLU A 75 -7.00 -13.62 7.12
N ASN A 76 -5.86 -12.94 6.96
CA ASN A 76 -4.63 -13.56 6.48
C ASN A 76 -4.14 -14.68 7.41
N ILE A 77 -4.19 -14.47 8.73
CA ILE A 77 -3.84 -15.50 9.72
C ILE A 77 -4.77 -16.72 9.59
N ASP A 78 -6.09 -16.50 9.46
CA ASP A 78 -7.05 -17.59 9.25
C ASP A 78 -6.77 -18.36 7.95
N LYS A 79 -6.43 -17.63 6.88
CA LYS A 79 -6.08 -18.24 5.61
C LYS A 79 -4.80 -19.07 5.70
N ILE A 80 -3.77 -18.58 6.40
CA ILE A 80 -2.55 -19.32 6.69
C ILE A 80 -2.88 -20.63 7.42
N LYS A 81 -3.76 -20.58 8.41
CA LYS A 81 -4.24 -21.78 9.11
C LYS A 81 -4.91 -22.77 8.16
N SER A 82 -5.82 -22.33 7.29
CA SER A 82 -6.46 -23.22 6.31
C SER A 82 -5.45 -23.89 5.35
N LEU A 83 -4.42 -23.15 4.93
CA LEU A 83 -3.35 -23.69 4.09
C LEU A 83 -2.52 -24.72 4.85
N MET A 84 -2.26 -24.46 6.13
CA MET A 84 -1.58 -25.41 7.01
C MET A 84 -2.39 -26.69 7.17
N GLU A 85 -3.70 -26.59 7.45
CA GLU A 85 -4.60 -27.73 7.58
C GLU A 85 -4.62 -28.57 6.30
N LYS A 86 -4.75 -27.95 5.12
CA LYS A 86 -4.67 -28.65 3.82
C LYS A 86 -3.34 -29.35 3.59
N SER A 87 -2.24 -28.74 4.04
CA SER A 87 -0.91 -29.33 3.95
C SER A 87 -0.70 -30.53 4.88
N VAL A 88 -1.50 -30.65 5.95
CA VAL A 88 -1.49 -31.77 6.88
C VAL A 88 -2.49 -32.85 6.45
N GLN A 89 -3.72 -32.48 6.08
CA GLN A 89 -4.77 -33.38 5.61
C GLN A 89 -4.43 -34.09 4.30
N SER A 90 -3.57 -33.52 3.44
CA SER A 90 -3.05 -34.26 2.29
C SER A 90 -2.18 -35.48 2.66
N ALA A 91 -1.78 -35.62 3.93
CA ALA A 91 -1.18 -36.85 4.47
C ALA A 91 -2.21 -37.78 5.16
N ILE A 92 -3.45 -37.32 5.44
CA ILE A 92 -4.48 -38.06 6.18
C ILE A 92 -5.87 -37.81 5.53
N SER A 93 -6.30 -38.77 4.71
CA SER A 93 -7.55 -38.88 3.94
C SER A 93 -8.80 -38.02 4.29
N LYS A 94 -9.40 -37.51 3.20
CA LYS A 94 -10.75 -36.95 2.91
C LYS A 94 -11.11 -35.52 3.38
N PRO A 95 -11.61 -34.66 2.46
CA PRO A 95 -11.95 -33.26 2.73
C PRO A 95 -13.40 -33.12 3.20
N ASP A 96 -13.62 -32.48 4.35
CA ASP A 96 -14.90 -31.83 4.65
C ASP A 96 -14.91 -30.43 4.04
N ALA A 97 -16.04 -30.07 3.45
CA ALA A 97 -16.23 -28.82 2.70
C ALA A 97 -15.99 -27.59 3.59
N GLU A 98 -14.93 -26.85 3.28
CA GLU A 98 -14.51 -25.68 4.04
C GLU A 98 -15.37 -24.46 3.67
N LYS A 99 -16.08 -23.91 4.66
CA LYS A 99 -16.69 -22.58 4.57
C LYS A 99 -15.59 -21.54 4.68
N SER A 100 -15.32 -20.84 3.58
CA SER A 100 -14.51 -19.61 3.60
C SER A 100 -15.14 -18.59 4.55
N PRO A 101 -14.36 -17.90 5.40
CA PRO A 101 -14.88 -16.81 6.22
C PRO A 101 -15.49 -15.72 5.34
N ASN A 102 -16.70 -15.29 5.69
CA ASN A 102 -17.42 -14.29 4.93
C ASN A 102 -16.76 -12.91 5.13
N LYS A 103 -16.12 -12.38 4.08
CA LYS A 103 -15.35 -11.11 4.07
C LYS A 103 -16.10 -9.88 4.64
N LYS A 104 -17.43 -9.95 4.76
CA LYS A 104 -18.30 -8.89 5.31
C LYS A 104 -18.45 -8.91 6.84
N GLU A 105 -18.03 -9.97 7.51
CA GLU A 105 -18.27 -10.18 8.95
C GLU A 105 -17.05 -9.77 9.78
N ALA A 106 -15.84 -10.01 9.27
CA ALA A 106 -14.58 -9.61 9.92
C ALA A 106 -14.43 -8.08 10.05
N SER A 107 -14.95 -7.29 9.09
CA SER A 107 -14.85 -5.82 9.11
C SER A 107 -15.75 -5.13 10.14
N LYS A 108 -16.59 -5.88 10.87
CA LYS A 108 -17.49 -5.34 11.90
C LYS A 108 -16.99 -5.55 13.33
N LYS A 109 -15.98 -6.40 13.51
CA LYS A 109 -15.42 -6.75 14.82
C LYS A 109 -14.63 -5.59 15.41
N SER A 110 -14.64 -5.48 16.73
CA SER A 110 -13.80 -4.49 17.42
C SER A 110 -12.30 -4.85 17.28
N PRO A 111 -11.39 -3.88 17.43
CA PRO A 111 -9.94 -4.14 17.48
C PRO A 111 -9.54 -5.23 18.48
N GLU A 112 -10.20 -5.29 19.64
CA GLU A 112 -9.95 -6.28 20.70
C GLU A 112 -10.47 -7.66 20.32
N GLU A 113 -11.66 -7.74 19.70
CA GLU A 113 -12.20 -9.00 19.19
C GLU A 113 -11.32 -9.58 18.09
N LEU A 114 -10.86 -8.75 17.14
CA LEU A 114 -9.93 -9.15 16.09
C LEU A 114 -8.61 -9.69 16.67
N LEU A 115 -8.09 -9.03 17.72
CA LEU A 115 -6.86 -9.48 18.37
C LEU A 115 -7.07 -10.83 19.08
N ALA A 116 -8.17 -10.99 19.82
CA ALA A 116 -8.49 -12.24 20.51
C ALA A 116 -8.64 -13.40 19.54
N ASP A 117 -9.34 -13.19 18.43
CA ASP A 117 -9.50 -14.18 17.36
C ASP A 117 -8.14 -14.53 16.73
N ALA A 118 -7.34 -13.54 16.35
CA ALA A 118 -6.01 -13.75 15.78
C ALA A 118 -5.09 -14.54 16.73
N GLN A 119 -5.10 -14.23 18.04
CA GLN A 119 -4.34 -14.96 19.05
C GLN A 119 -4.78 -16.43 19.12
N LYS A 120 -6.09 -16.67 19.14
CA LYS A 120 -6.64 -18.03 19.16
C LYS A 120 -6.23 -18.80 17.90
N THR A 121 -6.36 -18.19 16.72
CA THR A 121 -5.97 -18.82 15.44
C THR A 121 -4.48 -19.16 15.42
N VAL A 122 -3.60 -18.28 15.89
CA VAL A 122 -2.16 -18.58 15.95
C VAL A 122 -1.83 -19.73 16.91
N VAL A 123 -2.52 -19.83 18.04
CA VAL A 123 -2.35 -20.97 18.96
C VAL A 123 -2.76 -22.29 18.29
N GLU A 124 -3.86 -22.30 17.55
CA GLU A 124 -4.30 -23.47 16.78
C GLU A 124 -3.33 -23.81 15.65
N LEU A 125 -2.82 -22.79 14.94
CA LEU A 125 -1.80 -22.95 13.89
C LEU A 125 -0.50 -23.57 14.43
N LYS A 126 -0.04 -23.15 15.60
CA LYS A 126 1.16 -23.75 16.25
C LYS A 126 0.95 -25.22 16.56
N LYS A 127 -0.22 -25.59 17.10
CA LYS A 127 -0.57 -27.00 17.37
C LYS A 127 -0.57 -27.84 16.09
N LEU A 128 -1.12 -27.30 14.99
CA LEU A 128 -1.08 -27.95 13.68
C LEU A 128 0.35 -28.12 13.17
N ALA A 129 1.21 -27.12 13.35
CA ALA A 129 2.61 -27.17 12.95
C ALA A 129 3.43 -28.19 13.75
N ASP A 130 3.21 -28.25 15.06
CA ASP A 130 3.86 -29.25 15.91
C ASP A 130 3.40 -30.66 15.53
N ALA A 131 2.10 -30.87 15.31
CA ALA A 131 1.57 -32.16 14.86
C ALA A 131 2.19 -32.60 13.52
N ALA A 132 2.30 -31.69 12.55
CA ALA A 132 2.94 -31.95 11.26
C ALA A 132 4.42 -32.35 11.43
N ARG A 133 5.15 -31.63 12.29
CA ARG A 133 6.56 -31.94 12.61
C ARG A 133 6.73 -33.29 13.28
N VAL A 134 5.86 -33.65 14.21
CA VAL A 134 5.90 -34.95 14.90
C VAL A 134 5.71 -36.09 13.90
N GLU A 135 4.72 -35.95 13.01
CA GLU A 135 4.47 -36.96 11.98
C GLU A 135 5.66 -37.10 11.02
N GLU A 136 6.24 -35.98 10.59
CA GLU A 136 7.41 -35.96 9.71
C GLU A 136 8.66 -36.56 10.37
N LEU A 137 8.96 -36.18 11.62
CA LEU A 137 10.10 -36.72 12.36
C LEU A 137 9.98 -38.23 12.59
N SER A 138 8.78 -38.70 12.96
CA SER A 138 8.51 -40.13 13.11
C SER A 138 8.76 -40.87 11.80
N ARG A 139 8.32 -40.31 10.67
CA ARG A 139 8.49 -40.90 9.34
C ARG A 139 9.95 -40.91 8.87
N VAL A 140 10.66 -39.79 9.01
CA VAL A 140 12.03 -39.63 8.48
C VAL A 140 13.05 -40.39 9.32
N LEU A 141 12.90 -40.37 10.65
CA LEU A 141 13.83 -41.05 11.56
C LEU A 141 13.41 -42.48 11.90
N ASN A 142 12.25 -42.93 11.40
CA ASN A 142 11.65 -44.22 11.72
C ASN A 142 11.55 -44.47 13.24
N ILE A 143 11.14 -43.45 13.99
CA ILE A 143 10.96 -43.50 15.45
C ILE A 143 9.46 -43.48 15.82
N PRO A 144 9.07 -44.02 16.99
CA PRO A 144 7.69 -43.91 17.48
C PRO A 144 7.22 -42.45 17.57
N LYS A 145 5.91 -42.24 17.36
CA LYS A 145 5.32 -40.88 17.39
C LYS A 145 5.48 -40.21 18.76
N GLU A 146 5.46 -40.99 19.82
CA GLU A 146 5.66 -40.53 21.20
C GLU A 146 7.06 -39.97 21.39
N GLU A 147 8.08 -40.62 20.83
CA GLU A 147 9.47 -40.15 20.88
C GLU A 147 9.66 -38.88 20.03
N ALA A 148 9.04 -38.84 18.85
CA ALA A 148 9.04 -37.65 18.00
C ALA A 148 8.36 -36.45 18.71
N LEU A 149 7.25 -36.69 19.41
CA LEU A 149 6.54 -35.68 20.21
C LEU A 149 7.42 -35.13 21.34
N GLU A 150 8.11 -36.00 22.08
CA GLU A 150 9.01 -35.57 23.15
C GLU A 150 10.14 -34.68 22.62
N ARG A 151 10.72 -35.02 21.46
CA ARG A 151 11.76 -34.22 20.81
C ARG A 151 11.25 -32.84 20.39
N VAL A 152 10.07 -32.76 19.78
CA VAL A 152 9.43 -31.48 19.41
C VAL A 152 9.14 -30.64 20.64
N ASN A 153 8.57 -31.23 21.69
CA ASN A 153 8.28 -30.51 22.94
C ASN A 153 9.56 -29.96 23.60
N LYS A 154 10.65 -30.75 23.62
CA LYS A 154 11.96 -30.30 24.13
C LYS A 154 12.52 -29.12 23.30
N GLU A 155 12.38 -29.15 21.99
CA GLU A 155 12.80 -28.04 21.12
C GLU A 155 11.95 -26.78 21.35
N ASN A 156 10.64 -26.93 21.47
CA ASN A 156 9.73 -25.81 21.72
C ASN A 156 10.00 -25.18 23.09
N LEU A 157 10.22 -25.98 24.13
CA LEU A 157 10.61 -25.49 25.46
C LEU A 157 11.92 -24.69 25.42
N LYS A 158 12.93 -25.16 24.67
CA LYS A 158 14.18 -24.41 24.48
C LYS A 158 13.94 -23.06 23.82
N LYS A 159 13.11 -23.01 22.78
CA LYS A 159 12.75 -21.75 22.09
C LYS A 159 12.00 -20.80 23.01
N GLU A 160 11.07 -21.30 23.81
CA GLU A 160 10.31 -20.48 24.78
C GLU A 160 11.21 -19.86 25.83
N ILE A 161 12.13 -20.64 26.41
CA ILE A 161 13.11 -20.13 27.39
C ILE A 161 14.01 -19.04 26.76
N GLN A 162 14.46 -19.26 25.52
CA GLN A 162 15.26 -18.28 24.79
C GLN A 162 14.48 -17.00 24.45
N GLN A 163 13.18 -17.12 24.15
CA GLN A 163 12.32 -15.97 23.89
C GLN A 163 11.95 -15.23 25.18
N GLN A 164 11.72 -15.92 26.29
CA GLN A 164 11.43 -15.31 27.59
C GLN A 164 12.63 -14.49 28.08
N SER A 165 13.83 -15.07 28.04
CA SER A 165 15.07 -14.35 28.38
C SER A 165 15.30 -13.11 27.49
N ALA A 166 15.00 -13.19 26.19
CA ALA A 166 15.06 -12.03 25.30
C ALA A 166 14.01 -10.95 25.63
N ARG A 167 12.79 -11.35 26.03
CA ARG A 167 11.71 -10.43 26.44
C ARG A 167 12.04 -9.73 27.77
N GLU A 168 12.63 -10.44 28.74
CA GLU A 168 13.07 -9.87 30.01
C GLU A 168 14.18 -8.83 29.82
N GLN A 169 15.12 -9.08 28.89
CA GLN A 169 16.16 -8.11 28.52
C GLN A 169 15.60 -6.86 27.82
N GLN A 170 14.52 -6.99 27.04
CA GLN A 170 13.84 -5.85 26.40
C GLN A 170 12.97 -5.05 27.39
N LYS A 171 12.38 -5.70 28.39
CA LYS A 171 11.55 -5.04 29.43
C LYS A 171 12.37 -4.05 30.27
N ASN A 172 13.66 -4.29 30.45
CA ASN A 172 14.58 -3.40 31.17
C ASN A 172 15.04 -2.17 30.37
N LYS A 173 14.61 -2.01 29.10
CA LYS A 173 14.95 -0.85 28.24
C LYS A 173 13.75 -0.01 27.79
N SER A 174 12.51 -0.35 28.17
CA SER A 174 11.34 0.46 27.79
C SER A 174 10.33 0.60 28.94
N ASN A 175 10.10 1.83 29.37
CA ASN A 175 8.83 2.19 30.02
C ASN A 175 7.77 2.22 28.92
N SER A 176 7.21 1.05 28.56
CA SER A 176 6.22 0.96 27.47
C SER A 176 4.80 0.96 28.01
N SER A 177 4.04 1.94 27.51
CA SER A 177 2.58 1.93 27.40
C SER A 177 2.08 0.59 26.82
N PRO A 178 0.85 0.15 27.14
CA PRO A 178 0.24 -1.05 26.54
C PRO A 178 0.45 -1.09 25.02
N GLU A 179 0.88 -2.23 24.49
CA GLU A 179 1.08 -2.44 23.05
C GLU A 179 -0.29 -2.33 22.34
N GLU A 180 -0.42 -1.42 21.38
CA GLU A 180 -1.68 -1.17 20.67
C GLU A 180 -2.12 -2.44 19.89
N PRO A 181 -3.42 -2.81 19.90
CA PRO A 181 -3.92 -4.03 19.25
C PRO A 181 -3.45 -4.26 17.81
N ALA A 182 -3.34 -3.19 17.01
CA ALA A 182 -2.86 -3.27 15.63
C ALA A 182 -1.43 -3.84 15.51
N LYS A 183 -0.51 -3.40 16.39
CA LYS A 183 0.87 -3.90 16.41
C LYS A 183 0.93 -5.36 16.83
N SER A 184 0.11 -5.74 17.81
CA SER A 184 0.02 -7.14 18.25
C SER A 184 -0.50 -8.06 17.13
N ILE A 185 -1.55 -7.66 16.39
CA ILE A 185 -2.04 -8.43 15.23
C ILE A 185 -0.97 -8.54 14.13
N GLN A 186 -0.26 -7.44 13.82
CA GLN A 186 0.84 -7.47 12.85
C GLN A 186 1.92 -8.49 13.24
N LYS A 187 2.29 -8.55 14.53
CA LYS A 187 3.28 -9.51 15.03
C LYS A 187 2.78 -10.96 14.93
N LEU A 188 1.50 -11.19 15.21
CA LEU A 188 0.86 -12.51 15.07
C LEU A 188 0.83 -12.97 13.61
N GLU A 189 0.54 -12.05 12.68
CA GLU A 189 0.58 -12.34 11.25
C GLU A 189 2.01 -12.70 10.78
N GLN A 190 3.02 -11.95 11.22
CA GLN A 190 4.43 -12.28 10.95
C GLN A 190 4.82 -13.67 11.48
N GLU A 191 4.37 -14.01 12.68
CA GLU A 191 4.59 -15.34 13.26
C GLU A 191 3.89 -16.44 12.45
N ALA A 192 2.65 -16.21 12.02
CA ALA A 192 1.90 -17.13 11.17
C ALA A 192 2.61 -17.37 9.83
N HIS A 193 3.11 -16.30 9.18
CA HIS A 193 3.91 -16.42 7.96
C HIS A 193 5.20 -17.20 8.17
N ALA A 194 5.90 -16.99 9.28
CA ALA A 194 7.11 -17.74 9.59
C ALA A 194 6.83 -19.25 9.72
N ILE A 195 5.72 -19.62 10.37
CA ILE A 195 5.28 -21.02 10.47
C ILE A 195 4.98 -21.59 9.09
N LEU A 196 4.25 -20.86 8.24
CA LEU A 196 3.91 -21.32 6.89
C LEU A 196 5.15 -21.47 5.99
N ASN A 197 6.08 -20.52 6.03
CA ASN A 197 7.36 -20.59 5.32
C ASN A 197 8.18 -21.81 5.77
N GLN A 198 8.19 -22.12 7.07
CA GLN A 198 8.86 -23.33 7.55
C GLN A 198 8.21 -24.58 6.95
N ARG A 199 6.87 -24.63 6.85
CA ARG A 199 6.14 -25.74 6.24
C ARG A 199 6.43 -25.87 4.74
N GLN A 200 6.42 -24.76 4.01
CA GLN A 200 6.79 -24.71 2.59
C GLN A 200 8.16 -25.37 2.36
N ASN A 201 9.17 -24.93 3.11
CA ASN A 201 10.54 -25.47 3.03
C ASN A 201 10.63 -26.97 3.36
N GLN A 202 9.76 -27.49 4.24
CA GLN A 202 9.69 -28.92 4.54
C GLN A 202 9.11 -29.70 3.36
N LEU A 203 7.99 -29.23 2.80
CA LEU A 203 7.35 -29.85 1.64
C LEU A 203 8.26 -29.83 0.41
N ASP A 204 8.99 -28.74 0.17
CA ASP A 204 9.98 -28.65 -0.91
C ASP A 204 11.08 -29.70 -0.77
N LYS A 205 11.63 -29.89 0.43
CA LYS A 205 12.65 -30.92 0.69
C LYS A 205 12.12 -32.34 0.45
N MET A 206 10.87 -32.61 0.84
CA MET A 206 10.22 -33.89 0.57
C MET A 206 10.00 -34.13 -0.93
N ASN A 207 9.66 -33.08 -1.68
CA ASN A 207 9.47 -33.17 -3.12
C ASN A 207 10.78 -33.45 -3.88
N VAL A 208 11.91 -32.91 -3.42
CA VAL A 208 13.24 -33.15 -4.01
C VAL A 208 13.80 -34.53 -3.67
N GLY A 209 13.46 -35.08 -2.50
CA GLY A 209 13.98 -36.38 -2.02
C GLY A 209 13.39 -37.64 -2.66
N GLY A 210 12.32 -37.52 -3.45
CA GLY A 210 11.64 -38.66 -4.11
C GLY A 210 12.22 -39.09 -5.46
N GLY A 211 13.18 -38.34 -6.00
CA GLY A 211 13.84 -38.64 -7.27
C GLY A 211 15.05 -39.54 -7.07
N GLN A 212 14.86 -40.86 -7.12
CA GLN A 212 15.97 -41.78 -7.35
C GLN A 212 16.64 -41.41 -8.69
N MET A 213 17.94 -41.14 -8.66
CA MET A 213 18.75 -40.90 -9.85
C MET A 213 18.68 -42.13 -10.75
N ASP A 214 17.83 -42.07 -11.77
CA ASP A 214 17.98 -42.89 -12.96
C ASP A 214 18.11 -41.96 -14.17
N GLY A 215 19.20 -42.15 -14.89
CA GLY A 215 19.66 -41.26 -15.95
C GLY A 215 18.69 -41.27 -17.12
N GLY A 216 17.98 -40.16 -17.33
CA GLY A 216 17.18 -39.97 -18.53
C GLY A 216 16.44 -38.65 -18.50
N GLY A 217 16.93 -37.66 -19.26
CA GLY A 217 16.30 -36.36 -19.41
C GLY A 217 14.84 -36.48 -19.87
N ARG A 218 13.89 -36.21 -18.97
CA ARG A 218 12.50 -35.93 -19.30
C ARG A 218 11.98 -34.75 -18.48
N ASN A 219 11.19 -33.95 -19.20
CA ASN A 219 10.54 -32.70 -18.83
C ASN A 219 9.93 -32.70 -17.41
N ARG A 220 10.36 -31.77 -16.55
CA ARG A 220 9.96 -31.64 -15.12
C ARG A 220 8.52 -31.13 -14.88
N ASN A 221 7.74 -30.85 -15.92
CA ASN A 221 6.52 -30.04 -15.80
C ASN A 221 5.17 -30.77 -15.75
N SER A 222 5.07 -32.10 -15.62
CA SER A 222 3.74 -32.72 -15.78
C SER A 222 3.37 -33.98 -14.96
N LEU A 223 4.22 -34.52 -14.08
CA LEU A 223 3.91 -35.83 -13.46
C LEU A 223 3.88 -35.87 -11.92
N GLN A 224 3.93 -34.73 -11.21
CA GLN A 224 3.96 -34.73 -9.74
C GLN A 224 3.05 -33.69 -9.04
N ALA A 225 2.28 -32.92 -9.82
CA ALA A 225 1.26 -31.99 -9.30
C ALA A 225 -0.02 -32.68 -8.79
N ASP A 226 -0.14 -34.00 -8.98
CA ASP A 226 -1.35 -34.77 -8.67
C ASP A 226 -1.34 -35.43 -7.27
N SER A 227 -0.25 -35.26 -6.51
CA SER A 227 -0.23 -35.66 -5.09
C SER A 227 -0.82 -34.53 -4.23
N GLY A 228 -1.55 -34.88 -3.16
CA GLY A 228 -2.10 -33.89 -2.23
C GLY A 228 -1.03 -32.96 -1.64
N ALA A 229 0.18 -33.47 -1.40
CA ALA A 229 1.31 -32.67 -0.91
C ALA A 229 1.80 -31.64 -1.95
N GLY A 230 1.83 -32.00 -3.24
CA GLY A 230 2.18 -31.08 -4.33
C GLY A 230 1.14 -29.97 -4.51
N GLN A 231 -0.15 -30.30 -4.42
CA GLN A 231 -1.23 -29.30 -4.47
C GLN A 231 -1.19 -28.33 -3.29
N ALA A 232 -0.92 -28.84 -2.08
CA ALA A 232 -0.77 -28.01 -0.90
C ALA A 232 0.44 -27.06 -0.99
N LEU A 233 1.57 -27.56 -1.48
CA LEU A 233 2.78 -26.74 -1.70
C LEU A 233 2.51 -25.62 -2.72
N GLU A 234 1.83 -25.93 -3.83
CA GLU A 234 1.47 -24.91 -4.82
C GLU A 234 0.53 -23.84 -4.24
N ALA A 235 -0.48 -24.25 -3.47
CA ALA A 235 -1.37 -23.30 -2.80
C ALA A 235 -0.63 -22.38 -1.81
N ILE A 236 0.36 -22.93 -1.09
CA ILE A 236 1.24 -22.18 -0.20
C ILE A 236 2.12 -21.21 -0.98
N ASN A 237 2.76 -21.65 -2.08
CA ASN A 237 3.58 -20.81 -2.94
C ASN A 237 2.79 -19.62 -3.52
N VAL A 238 1.58 -19.89 -4.02
CA VAL A 238 0.68 -18.86 -4.56
C VAL A 238 0.24 -17.87 -3.48
N PHE A 239 0.00 -18.32 -2.25
CA PHE A 239 -0.36 -17.41 -1.16
C PHE A 239 0.83 -16.57 -0.71
N LEU A 240 1.99 -17.21 -0.48
CA LEU A 240 3.18 -16.53 0.00
C LEU A 240 3.66 -15.48 -0.99
N SER A 241 3.70 -15.80 -2.29
CA SER A 241 4.06 -14.83 -3.34
C SER A 241 3.15 -13.60 -3.39
N LYS A 242 1.86 -13.74 -3.10
CA LYS A 242 0.91 -12.62 -3.02
C LYS A 242 1.05 -11.80 -1.73
N SER A 243 1.52 -12.42 -0.66
CA SER A 243 1.63 -11.81 0.68
C SER A 243 3.00 -11.19 0.94
N SER A 244 4.04 -11.69 0.28
CA SER A 244 5.34 -11.04 0.28
C SER A 244 5.19 -9.74 -0.51
N TYR A 245 5.43 -8.62 0.17
CA TYR A 245 5.73 -7.34 -0.50
C TYR A 245 6.91 -7.48 -1.49
N GLU A 246 7.65 -8.58 -1.38
CA GLU A 246 8.47 -9.18 -2.42
C GLU A 246 7.63 -10.15 -3.27
N MET A 247 6.77 -9.61 -4.13
CA MET A 247 6.56 -10.27 -5.43
C MET A 247 7.94 -10.39 -6.10
N PRO A 248 8.17 -11.36 -7.01
CA PRO A 248 9.41 -11.34 -7.78
C PRO A 248 9.55 -9.93 -8.35
N LYS A 249 10.55 -9.18 -7.84
CA LYS A 249 11.06 -7.97 -8.51
C LYS A 249 10.98 -8.33 -9.97
N SER A 250 10.22 -7.57 -10.78
CA SER A 250 10.05 -7.84 -12.22
C SER A 250 11.37 -8.43 -12.64
N SER A 251 11.38 -9.75 -12.92
CA SER A 251 12.62 -10.52 -13.04
C SER A 251 13.59 -9.60 -13.72
N PHE A 252 14.76 -9.30 -13.11
CA PHE A 252 15.77 -8.41 -13.67
C PHE A 252 16.22 -8.99 -15.02
N VAL A 253 15.32 -8.99 -15.99
CA VAL A 253 15.59 -8.77 -17.37
C VAL A 253 16.01 -7.32 -17.29
N THR A 254 17.30 -7.10 -17.43
CA THR A 254 17.82 -5.98 -18.18
C THR A 254 16.98 -5.87 -19.47
N ILE A 255 15.77 -5.32 -19.36
CA ILE A 255 15.04 -4.86 -20.52
C ILE A 255 15.67 -3.51 -20.78
N ASP A 256 16.76 -3.51 -21.53
CA ASP A 256 17.43 -2.30 -22.02
C ASP A 256 16.54 -1.56 -23.05
N PHE A 257 15.21 -1.70 -22.98
CA PHE A 257 14.30 -1.32 -24.04
C PHE A 257 12.88 -1.02 -23.55
N ILE A 258 12.38 0.18 -23.86
CA ILE A 258 10.97 0.50 -23.72
C ILE A 258 10.17 -0.40 -24.68
N PRO A 259 9.23 -1.23 -24.19
CA PRO A 259 8.53 -2.15 -25.07
C PRO A 259 7.82 -1.39 -26.21
N THR A 260 7.85 -1.91 -27.43
CA THR A 260 7.38 -1.15 -28.60
C THR A 260 5.85 -1.10 -28.64
N ALA A 261 5.29 0.11 -28.67
CA ALA A 261 3.90 0.30 -29.04
C ALA A 261 3.73 0.14 -30.56
N LYS A 262 2.66 -0.54 -31.01
CA LYS A 262 2.32 -0.58 -32.44
C LYS A 262 1.95 0.84 -32.90
N GLY A 263 2.79 1.44 -33.76
CA GLY A 263 2.72 2.86 -34.15
C GLY A 263 1.43 3.30 -34.86
N THR A 264 0.60 2.36 -35.32
CA THR A 264 -0.70 2.61 -35.99
C THR A 264 -1.91 2.22 -35.14
N ALA A 265 -1.71 1.85 -33.86
CA ALA A 265 -2.79 1.35 -33.03
C ALA A 265 -3.95 2.35 -32.87
N HIS A 266 -5.18 1.85 -32.96
CA HIS A 266 -6.37 2.64 -32.62
C HIS A 266 -6.37 2.95 -31.12
N LYS A 267 -6.14 4.22 -30.78
CA LYS A 267 -5.97 4.71 -29.41
C LYS A 267 -7.25 5.37 -28.89
N LYS A 268 -7.75 4.95 -27.72
CA LYS A 268 -8.86 5.63 -27.02
C LYS A 268 -8.62 5.75 -25.52
N ALA A 269 -9.06 6.86 -24.95
CA ALA A 269 -9.02 7.08 -23.51
C ALA A 269 -10.36 6.61 -22.91
N GLY A 270 -10.33 5.79 -21.86
CA GLY A 270 -11.56 5.29 -21.26
C GLY A 270 -11.37 4.16 -20.25
N ARG A 271 -12.51 3.68 -19.72
CA ARG A 271 -12.58 2.65 -18.66
C ARG A 271 -13.68 1.59 -18.91
N VAL A 272 -14.21 1.53 -20.11
CA VAL A 272 -15.22 0.54 -20.52
C VAL A 272 -14.65 -0.24 -21.71
N ILE A 273 -14.52 -1.55 -21.56
CA ILE A 273 -13.95 -2.44 -22.58
C ILE A 273 -15.00 -3.48 -22.96
N GLY A 274 -15.23 -3.61 -24.27
CA GLY A 274 -16.25 -4.48 -24.84
C GLY A 274 -17.57 -3.76 -25.09
N ALA A 275 -18.70 -4.44 -24.91
CA ALA A 275 -20.02 -3.87 -25.19
C ALA A 275 -20.27 -2.53 -24.46
N GLY A 276 -20.49 -1.46 -25.24
CA GLY A 276 -20.67 -0.09 -24.74
C GLY A 276 -19.38 0.71 -24.54
N GLY A 277 -18.22 0.13 -24.83
CA GLY A 277 -16.92 0.83 -24.93
C GLY A 277 -16.58 1.19 -26.38
N GLU A 278 -15.72 2.19 -26.56
CA GLU A 278 -15.16 2.50 -27.88
C GLU A 278 -14.09 1.47 -28.27
N TYR A 279 -14.10 1.02 -29.54
CA TYR A 279 -13.07 0.13 -30.04
C TYR A 279 -11.69 0.82 -29.99
N ALA A 280 -10.73 0.14 -29.36
CA ALA A 280 -9.34 0.54 -29.31
C ALA A 280 -8.43 -0.67 -29.09
N GLU A 281 -7.23 -0.59 -29.64
CA GLU A 281 -6.15 -1.54 -29.44
C GLU A 281 -5.25 -1.12 -28.28
N ARG A 282 -5.23 0.18 -27.99
CA ARG A 282 -4.47 0.78 -26.88
C ARG A 282 -5.36 1.76 -26.13
N ILE A 283 -5.61 1.47 -24.85
CA ILE A 283 -6.58 2.18 -24.02
C ILE A 283 -5.87 2.88 -22.88
N TYR A 284 -5.86 4.21 -22.87
CA TYR A 284 -5.33 5.00 -21.75
C TYR A 284 -6.39 5.15 -20.66
N LEU A 285 -6.05 4.77 -19.43
CA LEU A 285 -6.90 4.96 -18.26
C LEU A 285 -6.87 6.43 -17.83
N ASN A 286 -7.97 7.14 -18.08
CA ASN A 286 -7.98 8.60 -18.12
C ASN A 286 -8.86 9.26 -17.04
N SER A 287 -9.54 8.46 -16.23
CA SER A 287 -10.47 8.90 -15.18
C SER A 287 -10.09 8.26 -13.86
N TRP A 288 -9.86 9.07 -12.84
CA TRP A 288 -9.30 8.68 -11.56
C TRP A 288 -9.96 9.46 -10.43
N TYR A 289 -10.10 8.83 -9.27
CA TYR A 289 -10.13 9.56 -8.00
C TYR A 289 -8.69 9.63 -7.51
N LEU A 290 -8.18 10.84 -7.29
CA LEU A 290 -6.80 11.07 -6.85
C LEU A 290 -6.78 11.62 -5.44
N ILE A 291 -5.77 11.25 -4.66
CA ILE A 291 -5.52 11.83 -3.34
C ILE A 291 -4.01 11.93 -3.07
N GLY A 292 -3.58 13.08 -2.57
CA GLY A 292 -2.17 13.43 -2.35
C GLY A 292 -1.97 14.95 -2.46
N PRO A 293 -0.75 15.46 -2.20
CA PRO A 293 0.43 14.71 -1.78
C PRO A 293 0.39 14.30 -0.30
N PHE A 294 0.64 13.02 -0.03
CA PHE A 294 1.15 12.58 1.27
C PHE A 294 2.65 12.87 1.36
N VAL A 295 3.21 12.86 2.57
CA VAL A 295 4.66 12.94 2.76
C VAL A 295 5.33 11.76 2.06
N GLY A 296 6.44 11.99 1.37
CA GLY A 296 7.31 10.95 0.83
C GLY A 296 8.69 11.01 1.45
N LEU A 297 9.39 9.89 1.41
CA LEU A 297 10.81 9.78 1.74
C LEU A 297 11.64 10.31 0.57
N PRO A 298 12.72 11.06 0.84
CA PRO A 298 13.57 11.63 -0.19
C PRO A 298 14.57 10.61 -0.76
N GLY A 299 15.12 10.92 -1.93
CA GLY A 299 16.24 10.19 -2.53
C GLY A 299 15.97 8.69 -2.72
N GLU A 300 16.98 7.85 -2.49
CA GLU A 300 16.85 6.39 -2.63
C GLU A 300 15.83 5.75 -1.67
N ASP A 301 15.44 6.44 -0.60
CA ASP A 301 14.44 5.93 0.33
C ASP A 301 13.01 6.07 -0.19
N LEU A 302 12.77 6.77 -1.31
CA LEU A 302 11.45 6.88 -1.93
C LEU A 302 10.80 5.50 -2.20
N TYR A 303 11.60 4.50 -2.54
CA TYR A 303 11.13 3.13 -2.81
C TYR A 303 10.63 2.40 -1.56
N LYS A 304 10.94 2.95 -0.37
CA LYS A 304 10.54 2.44 0.95
C LYS A 304 9.44 3.29 1.58
N ASN A 305 8.78 4.15 0.78
CA ASN A 305 7.69 5.00 1.25
C ASN A 305 6.67 4.21 2.09
N PRO A 306 6.28 4.73 3.27
CA PRO A 306 5.38 4.03 4.16
C PRO A 306 4.02 3.79 3.50
N SER A 307 3.30 2.78 3.99
CA SER A 307 1.91 2.59 3.61
C SER A 307 1.04 3.71 4.17
N TYR A 308 0.12 4.20 3.34
CA TYR A 308 -0.89 5.18 3.74
C TYR A 308 -2.29 4.55 3.68
N PRO A 309 -3.28 5.10 4.41
CA PRO A 309 -4.63 4.55 4.52
C PRO A 309 -5.30 4.10 3.21
N PRO A 310 -5.13 4.80 2.07
CA PRO A 310 -5.69 4.34 0.80
C PRO A 310 -5.25 2.95 0.34
N GLU A 311 -4.10 2.43 0.81
CA GLU A 311 -3.65 1.06 0.55
C GLU A 311 -4.51 0.01 1.26
N GLN A 312 -5.11 0.35 2.41
CA GLN A 312 -5.94 -0.55 3.21
C GLN A 312 -7.42 -0.40 2.87
N LEU A 313 -7.89 0.84 2.70
CA LEU A 313 -9.29 1.15 2.46
C LEU A 313 -9.45 2.33 1.50
N ILE A 314 -10.13 2.07 0.38
CA ILE A 314 -10.62 3.13 -0.50
C ILE A 314 -11.96 3.63 0.04
N ASP A 315 -11.89 4.70 0.82
CA ASP A 315 -13.05 5.46 1.29
C ASP A 315 -13.02 6.85 0.64
N LEU A 316 -13.89 7.08 -0.36
CA LEU A 316 -13.89 8.30 -1.16
C LEU A 316 -14.33 9.53 -0.35
N ASP A 317 -14.98 9.33 0.80
CA ASP A 317 -15.42 10.41 1.68
C ASP A 317 -14.42 10.69 2.82
N ALA A 318 -13.31 9.95 2.88
CA ALA A 318 -12.32 10.10 3.94
C ALA A 318 -11.45 11.36 3.80
N GLU A 319 -11.06 11.90 4.95
CA GLU A 319 -10.11 13.00 5.09
C GLU A 319 -8.80 12.49 5.70
N TYR A 320 -7.66 12.96 5.20
CA TYR A 320 -6.33 12.61 5.74
C TYR A 320 -5.43 13.83 5.86
N PHE A 321 -4.48 13.80 6.80
CA PHE A 321 -3.38 14.76 6.77
C PHE A 321 -2.34 14.32 5.73
N GLY A 322 -2.08 15.21 4.78
CA GLY A 322 -1.05 15.08 3.76
C GLY A 322 0.24 15.81 4.14
N LYS A 323 1.05 16.05 3.11
CA LYS A 323 2.27 16.84 3.22
C LYS A 323 1.97 18.25 3.74
N ASP A 324 2.87 18.76 4.59
CA ASP A 324 2.75 20.07 5.27
C ASP A 324 1.48 20.22 6.15
N GLY A 325 0.86 19.12 6.57
CA GLY A 325 -0.35 19.13 7.40
C GLY A 325 -1.63 19.54 6.65
N LYS A 326 -1.60 19.59 5.31
CA LYS A 326 -2.79 19.88 4.50
C LYS A 326 -3.80 18.75 4.61
N VAL A 327 -5.08 19.09 4.74
CA VAL A 327 -6.16 18.08 4.67
C VAL A 327 -6.37 17.66 3.22
N LEU A 328 -6.28 16.36 2.99
CA LEU A 328 -6.49 15.70 1.71
C LEU A 328 -7.86 15.05 1.67
N THR A 329 -8.52 15.17 0.52
CA THR A 329 -9.75 14.45 0.16
C THR A 329 -9.57 13.86 -1.22
N TRP A 330 -10.37 12.84 -1.56
CA TRP A 330 -10.36 12.29 -2.91
C TRP A 330 -10.95 13.30 -3.90
N GLN A 331 -10.23 13.53 -4.99
CA GLN A 331 -10.65 14.43 -6.05
C GLN A 331 -10.84 13.65 -7.34
N TYR A 332 -12.02 13.78 -7.96
CA TYR A 332 -12.23 13.20 -9.28
C TYR A 332 -11.45 14.00 -10.33
N PHE A 333 -10.63 13.30 -11.08
CA PHE A 333 -9.79 13.81 -12.15
C PHE A 333 -10.04 13.03 -13.43
N ASN A 334 -10.37 13.73 -14.51
CA ASN A 334 -10.56 13.15 -15.83
C ASN A 334 -9.83 13.98 -16.88
N SER A 335 -8.88 13.36 -17.57
CA SER A 335 -8.10 14.04 -18.59
C SER A 335 -7.74 13.09 -19.72
N LYS A 336 -8.04 13.49 -20.96
CA LYS A 336 -7.55 12.77 -22.15
C LYS A 336 -6.07 13.05 -22.45
N ARG A 337 -5.44 13.97 -21.72
CA ARG A 337 -4.01 14.28 -21.86
C ARG A 337 -3.20 13.17 -21.22
N TYR A 338 -2.27 12.63 -21.99
CA TYR A 338 -1.33 11.61 -21.56
C TYR A 338 0.07 12.22 -21.34
N PRO A 339 0.84 11.78 -20.34
CA PRO A 339 0.47 10.83 -19.27
C PRO A 339 -0.40 11.49 -18.18
N LEU A 340 -0.81 10.72 -17.17
CA LEU A 340 -1.46 11.27 -15.98
C LEU A 340 -0.43 12.06 -15.18
N ILE A 341 -0.71 13.33 -14.91
CA ILE A 341 0.06 14.18 -13.99
C ILE A 341 -0.87 14.51 -12.83
N PRO A 342 -0.52 14.16 -11.57
CA PRO A 342 -1.37 14.48 -10.43
C PRO A 342 -1.50 16.01 -10.25
N PRO A 343 -2.67 16.50 -9.79
CA PRO A 343 -2.83 17.91 -9.47
C PRO A 343 -1.96 18.30 -8.27
N GLY A 344 -1.36 19.49 -8.33
CA GLY A 344 -0.48 19.99 -7.27
C GLY A 344 0.77 19.12 -7.05
N PRO A 345 1.58 18.86 -8.11
CA PRO A 345 2.77 18.03 -7.99
C PRO A 345 3.75 18.60 -6.95
N ALA A 346 4.42 17.71 -6.25
CA ALA A 346 5.34 18.01 -5.17
C ALA A 346 6.44 16.94 -5.17
N GLU A 347 7.65 17.36 -4.82
CA GLU A 347 8.78 16.49 -4.50
C GLU A 347 8.52 15.72 -3.22
N ASP A 348 9.26 14.64 -2.99
CA ASP A 348 9.22 13.82 -1.78
C ASP A 348 7.79 13.62 -1.30
N ALA A 349 6.98 13.06 -2.19
CA ALA A 349 5.53 12.99 -2.04
C ALA A 349 4.96 11.69 -2.59
N VAL A 350 3.85 11.28 -2.02
CA VAL A 350 3.10 10.11 -2.45
C VAL A 350 1.69 10.50 -2.88
N TYR A 351 1.24 9.96 -4.00
CA TYR A 351 -0.12 10.11 -4.51
C TYR A 351 -0.75 8.74 -4.68
N TYR A 352 -2.07 8.67 -4.48
CA TYR A 352 -2.87 7.51 -4.83
C TYR A 352 -3.87 7.86 -5.90
N GLY A 353 -4.11 6.90 -6.79
CA GLY A 353 -5.19 6.99 -7.76
C GLY A 353 -6.03 5.73 -7.81
N TYR A 354 -7.33 5.92 -7.69
CA TYR A 354 -8.33 4.86 -7.75
C TYR A 354 -9.20 4.98 -8.99
N THR A 355 -9.46 3.88 -9.67
CA THR A 355 -10.48 3.81 -10.73
C THR A 355 -11.11 2.43 -10.80
N GLU A 356 -12.23 2.36 -11.50
CA GLU A 356 -12.91 1.10 -11.82
C GLU A 356 -13.00 0.94 -13.33
N ILE A 357 -12.58 -0.22 -13.82
CA ILE A 357 -12.71 -0.63 -15.22
C ILE A 357 -13.91 -1.56 -15.35
N LYS A 358 -14.80 -1.25 -16.29
CA LYS A 358 -15.93 -2.11 -16.64
C LYS A 358 -15.57 -2.99 -17.85
N ILE A 359 -15.68 -4.29 -17.67
CA ILE A 359 -15.40 -5.34 -18.66
C ILE A 359 -16.70 -6.10 -18.96
N ASP A 360 -17.02 -6.30 -20.23
CA ASP A 360 -18.21 -7.06 -20.64
C ASP A 360 -18.05 -8.58 -20.48
N LYS A 361 -16.86 -9.09 -20.77
CA LYS A 361 -16.48 -10.50 -20.68
C LYS A 361 -15.09 -10.61 -20.08
N ALA A 362 -14.94 -11.48 -19.09
CA ALA A 362 -13.65 -11.77 -18.47
C ALA A 362 -12.57 -12.01 -19.54
N THR A 363 -11.45 -11.30 -19.42
CA THR A 363 -10.41 -11.25 -20.44
C THR A 363 -9.06 -10.99 -19.80
N ASP A 364 -8.02 -11.54 -20.42
CA ASP A 364 -6.66 -11.12 -20.13
C ASP A 364 -6.28 -9.93 -21.01
N LEU A 365 -5.57 -8.96 -20.44
CA LEU A 365 -5.01 -7.82 -21.15
C LEU A 365 -3.57 -7.60 -20.68
N TRP A 366 -2.78 -6.92 -21.51
CA TRP A 366 -1.52 -6.35 -21.09
C TRP A 366 -1.76 -4.96 -20.48
N LEU A 367 -1.31 -4.76 -19.25
CA LEU A 367 -1.21 -3.46 -18.61
C LEU A 367 0.22 -2.97 -18.74
N TRP A 368 0.40 -1.93 -19.55
CA TRP A 368 1.63 -1.19 -19.72
C TRP A 368 1.72 -0.14 -18.61
N VAL A 369 2.84 -0.16 -17.89
CA VAL A 369 3.06 0.62 -16.69
C VAL A 369 4.28 1.50 -16.89
N GLY A 370 4.25 2.72 -16.41
CA GLY A 370 5.43 3.57 -16.26
C GLY A 370 5.15 4.70 -15.30
N ALA A 371 6.18 5.16 -14.61
CA ALA A 371 6.07 6.29 -13.72
C ALA A 371 7.38 7.04 -13.58
N ASP A 372 7.25 8.27 -13.12
CA ASP A 372 8.35 9.09 -12.66
C ASP A 372 7.95 9.66 -11.29
N ASP A 373 8.48 9.16 -10.17
CA ASP A 373 9.66 8.27 -10.06
C ASP A 373 9.33 6.76 -9.93
N ASP A 374 8.31 6.40 -9.14
CA ASP A 374 7.98 5.00 -8.87
C ASP A 374 6.49 4.74 -8.73
N ILE A 375 6.05 3.52 -9.06
CA ILE A 375 4.64 3.14 -9.00
C ILE A 375 4.42 1.73 -8.48
N LYS A 376 3.39 1.57 -7.64
CA LYS A 376 2.80 0.28 -7.27
C LYS A 376 1.35 0.23 -7.75
N ILE A 377 0.88 -0.95 -8.15
CA ILE A 377 -0.49 -1.13 -8.66
C ILE A 377 -1.14 -2.33 -7.99
N TRP A 378 -2.36 -2.12 -7.52
CA TRP A 378 -3.25 -3.16 -7.05
C TRP A 378 -4.42 -3.32 -8.02
N LEU A 379 -4.75 -4.56 -8.34
CA LEU A 379 -5.92 -4.94 -9.12
C LEU A 379 -6.82 -5.82 -8.25
N ASN A 380 -8.07 -5.40 -8.07
CA ASN A 380 -9.04 -6.09 -7.22
C ASN A 380 -8.44 -6.47 -5.85
N ASP A 381 -7.82 -5.49 -5.20
CA ASP A 381 -7.18 -5.59 -3.88
C ASP A 381 -5.91 -6.48 -3.84
N ASN A 382 -5.42 -6.97 -4.98
CA ASN A 382 -4.16 -7.73 -5.06
C ASN A 382 -3.06 -6.86 -5.66
N LEU A 383 -1.89 -6.79 -5.02
CA LEU A 383 -0.71 -6.13 -5.58
C LEU A 383 -0.24 -6.90 -6.82
N VAL A 384 -0.22 -6.24 -7.97
CA VAL A 384 0.15 -6.84 -9.27
C VAL A 384 1.40 -6.22 -9.89
N TRP A 385 1.79 -5.02 -9.46
CA TRP A 385 2.99 -4.32 -9.92
C TRP A 385 3.70 -3.63 -8.77
N VAL A 386 5.03 -3.74 -8.74
CA VAL A 386 5.92 -2.97 -7.88
C VAL A 386 7.07 -2.50 -8.76
N GLY A 387 7.24 -1.18 -8.87
CA GLY A 387 8.41 -0.61 -9.54
C GLY A 387 9.69 -0.78 -8.70
N GLY A 388 10.76 -0.04 -9.00
CA GLY A 388 12.06 -0.33 -8.39
C GLY A 388 13.20 0.63 -8.71
N TYR A 389 14.34 0.36 -8.07
CA TYR A 389 15.45 1.27 -7.79
C TYR A 389 16.55 1.37 -8.87
N SER A 390 16.29 0.98 -10.12
CA SER A 390 17.31 1.06 -11.19
C SER A 390 16.66 1.30 -12.55
N LYS A 391 16.21 2.55 -12.76
CA LYS A 391 15.49 2.99 -13.95
C LYS A 391 16.23 4.07 -14.73
N GLN A 392 17.54 4.23 -14.51
CA GLN A 392 18.32 5.29 -15.19
C GLN A 392 18.21 5.17 -16.71
N TRP A 393 18.33 3.96 -17.25
CA TRP A 393 18.13 3.68 -18.68
C TRP A 393 16.76 4.16 -19.19
N PHE A 394 15.71 3.99 -18.39
CA PHE A 394 14.34 4.38 -18.74
C PHE A 394 14.22 5.89 -18.75
N PHE A 395 14.75 6.56 -17.72
CA PHE A 395 14.77 8.01 -17.66
C PHE A 395 15.56 8.62 -18.81
N ASP A 396 16.77 8.11 -19.09
CA ASP A 396 17.59 8.57 -20.22
C ASP A 396 16.82 8.47 -21.55
N GLU A 397 16.16 7.33 -21.80
CA GLU A 397 15.39 7.07 -23.02
C GLU A 397 14.13 7.94 -23.14
N ILE A 398 13.28 7.98 -22.09
CA ILE A 398 12.04 8.77 -22.15
C ILE A 398 12.34 10.26 -22.23
N TYR A 399 13.42 10.76 -21.61
CA TYR A 399 13.73 12.18 -21.64
C TYR A 399 14.40 12.60 -22.94
N ALA A 400 15.20 11.72 -23.57
CA ALA A 400 15.72 11.95 -24.91
C ALA A 400 14.62 11.99 -25.99
N HIS A 401 13.57 11.16 -25.87
CA HIS A 401 12.57 10.97 -26.91
C HIS A 401 11.11 11.19 -26.46
N ARG A 402 10.90 12.02 -25.43
CA ARG A 402 9.63 12.16 -24.70
C ARG A 402 8.39 12.36 -25.58
N GLN A 403 8.47 13.26 -26.56
CA GLN A 403 7.34 13.60 -27.42
C GLN A 403 6.91 12.39 -28.28
N HIS A 404 7.86 11.57 -28.71
CA HIS A 404 7.59 10.34 -29.45
C HIS A 404 6.77 9.38 -28.58
N TYR A 405 7.25 9.08 -27.37
CA TYR A 405 6.57 8.17 -26.44
C TYR A 405 5.21 8.69 -25.97
N ILE A 406 5.07 10.00 -25.73
CA ILE A 406 3.77 10.62 -25.43
C ILE A 406 2.80 10.43 -26.58
N SER A 407 3.24 10.66 -27.83
CA SER A 407 2.36 10.53 -29.00
C SER A 407 1.84 9.10 -29.18
N GLN A 408 2.59 8.09 -28.72
CA GLN A 408 2.24 6.67 -28.79
C GLN A 408 1.56 6.12 -27.53
N TRP A 409 1.36 6.95 -26.50
CA TRP A 409 0.94 6.54 -25.17
C TRP A 409 1.84 5.48 -24.54
N ASN A 410 3.17 5.62 -24.68
CA ASN A 410 4.16 4.59 -24.37
C ASN A 410 5.33 5.07 -23.49
N LEU A 411 5.05 5.94 -22.52
CA LEU A 411 5.92 6.17 -21.37
C LEU A 411 5.77 4.99 -20.41
N SER A 412 6.31 3.84 -20.80
CA SER A 412 6.15 2.58 -20.05
C SER A 412 7.51 1.97 -19.76
N GLU A 413 7.74 1.64 -18.49
CA GLU A 413 8.93 0.92 -18.04
C GLU A 413 8.82 -0.57 -18.38
N ASP A 414 7.62 -1.15 -18.29
CA ASP A 414 7.34 -2.53 -18.72
C ASP A 414 5.82 -2.74 -18.90
N LYS A 415 5.41 -3.99 -19.12
CA LYS A 415 4.02 -4.44 -19.12
C LYS A 415 3.84 -5.76 -18.38
N ILE A 416 2.68 -5.91 -17.74
CA ILE A 416 2.24 -7.14 -17.09
C ILE A 416 0.95 -7.65 -17.69
N ARG A 417 0.80 -8.98 -17.76
CA ARG A 417 -0.48 -9.59 -18.12
C ARG A 417 -1.37 -9.61 -16.90
N ILE A 418 -2.56 -9.03 -17.02
CA ILE A 418 -3.57 -8.99 -15.97
C ILE A 418 -4.84 -9.70 -16.41
N HIS A 419 -5.48 -10.40 -15.48
CA HIS A 419 -6.81 -10.98 -15.68
C HIS A 419 -7.87 -10.04 -15.14
N LEU A 420 -8.82 -9.65 -15.99
CA LEU A 420 -9.96 -8.82 -15.59
C LEU A 420 -11.23 -9.66 -15.61
N ASN A 421 -11.98 -9.61 -14.51
CA ASN A 421 -13.25 -10.31 -14.36
C ASN A 421 -14.35 -9.60 -15.16
N THR A 422 -15.41 -10.33 -15.53
CA THR A 422 -16.63 -9.70 -16.02
C THR A 422 -17.17 -8.70 -14.99
N GLY A 423 -17.61 -7.52 -15.45
CA GLY A 423 -18.13 -6.46 -14.59
C GLY A 423 -17.05 -5.45 -14.17
N ARG A 424 -17.09 -5.01 -12.91
CA ARG A 424 -16.20 -3.97 -12.39
C ARG A 424 -14.92 -4.58 -11.83
N ASN A 425 -13.79 -4.02 -12.24
CA ASN A 425 -12.46 -4.32 -11.71
C ASN A 425 -11.85 -3.06 -11.12
N LYS A 426 -11.38 -3.13 -9.89
CA LYS A 426 -10.78 -2.00 -9.17
C LYS A 426 -9.30 -1.91 -9.51
N ILE A 427 -8.82 -0.71 -9.81
CA ILE A 427 -7.39 -0.41 -9.87
C ILE A 427 -7.09 0.69 -8.85
N LEU A 428 -6.10 0.43 -8.01
CA LEU A 428 -5.46 1.42 -7.16
C LEU A 428 -3.99 1.51 -7.60
N PHE A 429 -3.46 2.71 -7.74
CA PHE A 429 -2.02 2.89 -7.82
C PHE A 429 -1.52 3.78 -6.67
N LYS A 430 -0.25 3.57 -6.31
CA LYS A 430 0.57 4.46 -5.48
C LYS A 430 1.68 5.00 -6.35
N LEU A 431 1.74 6.30 -6.54
CA LEU A 431 2.82 7.01 -7.23
C LEU A 431 3.71 7.64 -6.15
N SER A 432 4.99 7.28 -6.15
CA SER A 432 6.00 7.87 -5.26
C SER A 432 6.89 8.79 -6.09
N ASN A 433 7.03 10.03 -5.65
CA ASN A 433 7.89 11.03 -6.28
C ASN A 433 9.02 11.39 -5.31
N GLY A 434 10.23 11.39 -5.83
CA GLY A 434 11.42 11.90 -5.18
C GLY A 434 11.70 13.37 -5.51
N PRO A 435 12.93 13.84 -5.25
CA PRO A 435 13.36 15.20 -5.55
C PRO A 435 13.61 15.36 -7.04
N ASN A 436 13.18 16.48 -7.63
CA ASN A 436 13.30 16.73 -9.07
C ASN A 436 14.36 17.81 -9.34
N ALA A 437 15.45 17.44 -10.00
CA ALA A 437 16.47 18.42 -10.42
C ALA A 437 15.97 19.37 -11.54
N ALA A 438 14.86 19.05 -12.22
CA ALA A 438 14.29 19.84 -13.32
C ALA A 438 12.77 20.00 -13.16
N ALA A 439 12.36 21.16 -12.64
CA ALA A 439 11.00 21.50 -12.19
C ALA A 439 9.86 21.47 -13.24
N ILE A 440 10.06 20.96 -14.45
CA ILE A 440 9.10 21.19 -15.55
C ILE A 440 8.41 19.89 -16.03
N HIS A 441 8.95 18.68 -15.84
CA HIS A 441 8.41 17.50 -16.57
C HIS A 441 8.34 16.12 -15.87
N GLY A 442 8.76 15.97 -14.61
CA GLY A 442 9.05 14.66 -13.99
C GLY A 442 8.08 14.13 -12.93
N TYR A 443 6.76 14.31 -13.09
CA TYR A 443 5.79 13.67 -12.20
C TYR A 443 4.67 13.05 -13.02
N PHE A 444 4.71 11.75 -13.27
CA PHE A 444 3.65 11.12 -14.02
C PHE A 444 3.38 9.67 -13.65
N ALA A 445 2.17 9.24 -13.94
CA ALA A 445 1.78 7.85 -14.04
C ALA A 445 1.27 7.53 -15.45
N SER A 446 1.65 6.37 -15.97
CA SER A 446 1.28 5.86 -17.28
C SER A 446 0.69 4.48 -17.10
N LEU A 447 -0.60 4.36 -17.40
CA LEU A 447 -1.37 3.11 -17.28
C LEU A 447 -2.18 2.93 -18.54
N VAL A 448 -1.76 1.97 -19.37
CA VAL A 448 -2.31 1.75 -20.70
C VAL A 448 -2.60 0.27 -20.92
N LEU A 449 -3.80 -0.06 -21.37
CA LEU A 449 -4.22 -1.44 -21.64
C LEU A 449 -4.11 -1.75 -23.13
N THR A 450 -3.63 -2.95 -23.45
CA THR A 450 -3.71 -3.53 -24.80
C THR A 450 -4.20 -4.97 -24.74
N LYS A 451 -4.73 -5.47 -25.85
CA LYS A 451 -4.93 -6.92 -26.02
C LYS A 451 -3.62 -7.67 -26.10
#